data_AF-A0A2P9F6K1-F1
#
_entry.id   AF-A0A2P9F6K1-F1
#
_cell.length_a   1.000
_cell.length_b   1.000
_cell.length_c   1.000
_cell.angle_alpha   90.00
_cell.angle_beta   90.00
_cell.angle_gamma   90.00
#
_symmetry.space_group_name_H-M   'P 1'
#
loop_
_entity.id
_entity.type
_entity.pdbx_description
1 polymer ?
#
loop_
_entity_poly.entity_id
_entity_poly.type
_entity_poly.pdbx_seq_one_letter_code
_entity_poly.pdbx_strand_id
1 'polypeptide(L)'
;MSDISADQKRENDQLIALANKIQNFHVEVSRRVTSLNTVVDMIQGGWQGAASQEYDRVQREVNVHLKKLQDNLVDLEEVMRMAVNGFEEHEQERIAEIRKVDNSAESQTQADASMHGQAYTTRNSITSLA
;
A
#
# COMPACT_ATOMS: atom_id res chain seq x y z
N MET A 1 2.44 9.61 19.95
CA MET A 1 1.77 9.71 18.63
C MET A 1 2.75 9.75 17.45
N SER A 2 3.92 10.42 17.56
CA SER A 2 4.87 10.58 16.43
C SER A 2 5.50 9.27 15.91
N ASP A 3 5.85 8.32 16.77
CA ASP A 3 6.60 7.12 16.36
C ASP A 3 5.77 6.13 15.56
N ILE A 4 4.48 6.00 15.86
CA ILE A 4 3.55 5.07 15.17
C ILE A 4 3.36 5.47 13.70
N SER A 5 3.25 6.77 13.41
CA SER A 5 3.15 7.27 12.03
C SER A 5 4.44 7.05 11.24
N ALA A 6 5.60 7.15 11.90
CA ALA A 6 6.90 6.91 11.29
C ALA A 6 7.14 5.43 10.96
N ASP A 7 6.68 4.50 11.81
CA ASP A 7 6.71 3.06 11.55
C ASP A 7 5.83 2.68 10.36
N GLN A 8 4.59 3.16 10.30
CA GLN A 8 3.66 2.89 9.20
C GLN A 8 4.15 3.45 7.86
N LYS A 9 4.69 4.66 7.87
CA LYS A 9 5.28 5.24 6.64
C LYS A 9 6.42 4.36 6.12
N ARG A 10 7.28 3.84 7.02
CA ARG A 10 8.35 2.90 6.64
C ARG A 10 7.82 1.61 6.05
N GLU A 11 6.74 1.06 6.61
CA GLU A 11 6.10 -0.15 6.10
C GLU A 11 5.52 0.07 4.69
N ASN A 12 4.81 1.18 4.47
CA ASN A 12 4.31 1.56 3.13
C ASN A 12 5.45 1.74 2.13
N ASP A 13 6.53 2.44 2.51
CA ASP A 13 7.70 2.62 1.66
C ASP A 13 8.34 1.27 1.28
N GLN A 14 8.34 0.28 2.19
CA GLN A 14 8.82 -1.09 1.92
C GLN A 14 7.90 -1.86 0.96
N LEU A 15 6.58 -1.75 1.12
CA LEU A 15 5.60 -2.39 0.23
C LEU A 15 5.69 -1.83 -1.20
N ILE A 16 5.81 -0.51 -1.34
CA ILE A 16 6.04 0.14 -2.64
C ILE A 16 7.36 -0.35 -3.26
N ALA A 17 8.43 -0.42 -2.47
CA ALA A 17 9.71 -0.91 -2.94
C ALA A 17 9.65 -2.37 -3.41
N LEU A 18 8.87 -3.21 -2.71
CA LEU A 18 8.65 -4.60 -3.10
C LEU A 18 7.83 -4.70 -4.39
N ALA A 19 6.74 -3.96 -4.52
CA ALA A 19 5.94 -3.90 -5.75
C ALA A 19 6.81 -3.50 -6.96
N ASN A 20 7.67 -2.48 -6.81
CA ASN A 20 8.60 -2.07 -7.86
C ASN A 20 9.63 -3.17 -8.20
N LYS A 21 10.12 -3.93 -7.22
CA LYS A 21 11.02 -5.07 -7.46
C LYS A 21 10.31 -6.19 -8.24
N ILE A 22 9.06 -6.49 -7.89
CA ILE A 22 8.24 -7.48 -8.60
C ILE A 22 8.07 -7.07 -10.06
N GLN A 23 7.74 -5.80 -10.31
CA GLN A 23 7.60 -5.27 -11.66
C GLN A 23 8.91 -5.34 -12.46
N ASN A 24 10.05 -5.03 -11.84
CA ASN A 24 11.35 -5.16 -12.50
C ASN A 24 11.68 -6.63 -12.84
N PHE A 25 11.36 -7.56 -11.93
CA PHE A 25 11.56 -8.98 -12.17
C PHE A 25 10.68 -9.50 -13.31
N HIS A 26 9.43 -9.03 -13.40
CA HIS A 26 8.54 -9.32 -14.53
C HIS A 26 9.16 -8.91 -15.88
N VAL A 27 9.77 -7.72 -15.96
CA VAL A 27 10.47 -7.25 -17.17
C VAL A 27 11.69 -8.11 -17.48
N GLU A 28 12.49 -8.48 -16.48
CA GLU A 28 13.65 -9.35 -16.68
C GLU A 28 13.27 -10.74 -17.19
N VAL A 29 12.27 -11.38 -16.57
CA VAL A 29 11.79 -12.70 -16.99
C VAL A 29 11.37 -12.63 -18.45
N SER A 30 10.55 -11.63 -18.82
CA SER A 30 10.09 -11.41 -20.19
C SER A 30 11.25 -11.33 -21.19
N ARG A 31 12.30 -10.56 -20.87
CA ARG A 31 13.51 -10.45 -21.72
C ARG A 31 14.23 -11.79 -21.88
N ARG A 32 14.35 -12.56 -20.80
CA ARG A 32 14.99 -13.89 -20.84
C ARG A 32 14.19 -14.86 -21.70
N VAL A 33 12.86 -14.81 -21.68
CA VAL A 33 12.00 -15.61 -22.57
C VAL A 33 12.30 -15.30 -24.03
N THR A 34 12.31 -14.01 -24.40
CA THR A 34 12.60 -13.58 -25.76
C THR A 34 13.98 -14.04 -26.20
N SER A 35 14.99 -13.88 -25.34
CA SER A 35 16.35 -14.33 -25.63
C SER A 35 16.44 -15.85 -25.81
N LEU A 36 15.73 -16.62 -24.98
CA LEU A 36 15.67 -18.07 -25.13
C LEU A 36 15.09 -18.41 -26.51
N ASN A 37 13.93 -17.85 -26.87
CA ASN A 37 13.28 -18.06 -28.17
C ASN A 37 14.21 -17.71 -29.35
N THR A 38 14.98 -16.63 -29.28
CA THR A 38 15.94 -16.31 -30.35
C THR A 38 17.05 -17.36 -30.48
N VAL A 39 17.56 -17.87 -29.36
CA VAL A 39 18.57 -18.93 -29.37
C VAL A 39 17.97 -20.23 -29.93
N VAL A 40 16.73 -20.53 -29.58
CA VAL A 40 15.97 -21.68 -30.13
C VAL A 40 15.91 -21.62 -31.64
N ASP A 41 15.43 -20.51 -32.19
CA ASP A 41 15.24 -20.31 -33.62
C ASP A 41 16.56 -20.50 -34.38
N MET A 42 17.66 -20.02 -33.80
CA MET A 42 19.00 -20.18 -34.36
C MET A 42 19.48 -21.65 -34.38
N ILE A 43 19.20 -22.42 -33.33
CA ILE A 43 19.58 -23.84 -33.24
C ILE A 43 18.71 -24.72 -34.15
N GLN A 44 17.40 -24.45 -34.21
CA GLN A 44 16.46 -25.20 -35.06
C GLN A 44 16.80 -25.10 -36.55
N GLY A 45 17.32 -23.95 -36.99
CA GLY A 45 17.84 -23.79 -38.35
C GLY A 45 18.96 -24.79 -38.72
N GLY A 46 19.65 -25.34 -37.72
CA GLY A 46 20.71 -26.35 -37.91
C GLY A 46 20.26 -27.81 -37.74
N TRP A 47 19.10 -28.09 -37.13
CA TRP A 47 18.67 -29.45 -36.76
C TRP A 47 17.34 -29.81 -37.46
N GLN A 48 17.39 -30.35 -38.68
CA GLN A 48 16.19 -30.90 -39.34
C GLN A 48 15.82 -32.28 -38.77
N GLY A 49 14.59 -32.46 -38.28
CA GLY A 49 14.04 -33.79 -37.92
C GLY A 49 13.27 -33.86 -36.59
N ALA A 50 13.13 -35.08 -36.03
CA ALA A 50 12.35 -35.38 -34.83
C ALA A 50 12.78 -34.61 -33.56
N ALA A 51 14.07 -34.24 -33.46
CA ALA A 51 14.57 -33.40 -32.38
C ALA A 51 13.98 -31.98 -32.37
N SER A 52 13.58 -31.45 -33.54
CA SER A 52 12.93 -30.15 -33.64
C SER A 52 11.53 -30.17 -32.99
N GLN A 53 10.78 -31.28 -33.13
CA GLN A 53 9.40 -31.39 -32.63
C GLN A 53 9.32 -31.50 -31.10
N GLU A 54 10.20 -32.29 -30.48
CA GLU A 54 10.26 -32.36 -29.01
C GLU A 54 10.71 -31.02 -28.41
N TYR A 55 11.61 -30.33 -29.10
CA TYR A 55 12.02 -29.00 -28.71
C TYR A 55 10.85 -27.99 -28.78
N ASP A 56 10.09 -27.97 -29.88
CA ASP A 56 8.88 -27.13 -30.04
C ASP A 56 7.85 -27.40 -28.93
N ARG A 57 7.74 -28.65 -28.48
CA ARG A 57 6.84 -29.04 -27.39
C ARG A 57 7.29 -28.40 -26.08
N VAL A 58 8.56 -28.56 -25.71
CA VAL A 58 9.14 -27.99 -24.48
C VAL A 58 9.08 -26.47 -24.51
N GLN A 59 9.39 -25.83 -25.64
CA GLN A 59 9.33 -24.37 -25.77
C GLN A 59 7.91 -23.85 -25.52
N ARG A 60 6.88 -24.50 -26.07
CA ARG A 60 5.49 -24.13 -25.83
C ARG A 60 5.10 -24.27 -24.37
N GLU A 61 5.47 -25.37 -23.71
CA GLU A 61 5.20 -25.56 -22.28
C GLU A 61 5.89 -24.50 -21.42
N VAL A 62 7.15 -24.19 -21.71
CA VAL A 62 7.91 -23.14 -21.03
C VAL A 62 7.26 -21.77 -21.23
N ASN A 63 6.87 -21.42 -22.46
CA ASN A 63 6.17 -20.16 -22.74
C ASN A 63 4.84 -20.03 -21.98
N VAL A 64 4.07 -21.13 -21.86
CA VAL A 64 2.84 -21.17 -21.05
C VAL A 64 3.13 -20.93 -19.57
N HIS A 65 4.15 -21.59 -19.02
CA HIS A 65 4.54 -21.40 -17.62
C HIS A 65 5.03 -19.98 -17.34
N LEU A 66 5.77 -19.39 -18.28
CA LEU A 66 6.26 -18.02 -18.17
C LEU A 66 5.12 -17.00 -18.22
N LYS A 67 4.15 -17.20 -19.12
CA LYS A 67 2.90 -16.41 -19.16
C LYS A 67 2.18 -16.46 -17.81
N LYS A 68 1.98 -17.66 -17.26
CA LYS A 68 1.33 -17.84 -15.96
C LYS A 68 2.11 -17.18 -14.82
N LEU A 69 3.44 -17.24 -14.86
CA LEU A 69 4.28 -16.55 -13.89
C LEU A 69 4.13 -15.02 -14.02
N GLN A 70 4.06 -14.48 -15.24
CA GLN A 70 3.83 -13.05 -15.46
C GLN A 70 2.48 -12.61 -14.88
N ASP A 71 1.40 -13.34 -15.17
CA ASP A 71 0.06 -13.05 -14.67
C ASP A 71 0.05 -13.02 -13.13
N ASN A 72 0.63 -14.04 -12.48
CA ASN A 72 0.74 -14.09 -11.01
C ASN A 72 1.53 -12.92 -10.40
N LEU A 73 2.56 -12.40 -11.10
CA LEU A 73 3.35 -11.28 -10.61
C LEU A 73 2.58 -9.95 -10.71
N VAL A 74 1.74 -9.79 -11.73
CA VAL A 74 0.83 -8.64 -11.87
C VAL A 74 -0.21 -8.67 -10.74
N ASP A 75 -0.84 -9.82 -10.50
CA ASP A 75 -1.80 -9.98 -9.41
C ASP A 75 -1.17 -9.64 -8.05
N LEU A 76 0.06 -10.11 -7.82
CA LEU A 76 0.79 -9.83 -6.59
C LEU A 76 1.13 -8.34 -6.45
N GLU A 77 1.51 -7.66 -7.54
CA GLU A 77 1.73 -6.21 -7.54
C GLU A 77 0.45 -5.46 -7.15
N GLU A 78 -0.69 -5.84 -7.73
CA GLU A 78 -1.98 -5.21 -7.44
C GLU A 78 -2.36 -5.37 -5.97
N VAL A 79 -2.21 -6.57 -5.41
CA VAL A 79 -2.45 -6.83 -3.97
C VAL A 79 -1.57 -5.95 -3.09
N MET A 80 -0.28 -5.78 -3.44
CA MET A 80 0.62 -4.92 -2.67
C MET A 80 0.24 -3.43 -2.76
N ARG A 81 -0.21 -2.96 -3.92
CA ARG A 81 -0.70 -1.58 -4.10
C ARG A 81 -2.00 -1.33 -3.34
N MET A 82 -2.93 -2.29 -3.37
CA MET A 82 -4.15 -2.23 -2.58
C MET A 82 -3.87 -2.18 -1.09
N ALA A 83 -2.87 -2.95 -0.61
CA ALA A 83 -2.47 -2.91 0.80
C ALA A 83 -2.04 -1.49 1.21
N VAL A 84 -1.19 -0.83 0.42
CA VAL A 84 -0.75 0.56 0.69
C VAL A 84 -1.92 1.53 0.71
N ASN A 85 -2.81 1.47 -0.28
CA ASN A 85 -3.96 2.37 -0.38
C ASN A 85 -4.96 2.15 0.77
N GLY A 86 -5.24 0.89 1.14
CA GLY A 86 -6.12 0.56 2.26
C GLY A 86 -5.58 1.07 3.60
N PHE A 87 -4.26 1.03 3.81
CA PHE A 87 -3.65 1.66 4.99
C PHE A 87 -3.83 3.18 5.02
N GLU A 88 -3.76 3.85 3.87
CA GLU A 88 -3.93 5.32 3.77
C GLU A 88 -5.38 5.75 4.05
N GLU A 89 -6.38 5.04 3.53
CA GLU A 89 -7.80 5.32 3.80
C GLU A 89 -8.13 5.17 5.29
N HIS A 90 -7.69 4.08 5.92
CA HIS A 90 -7.93 3.83 7.34
C HIS A 90 -7.26 4.85 8.26
N GLU A 91 -6.15 5.47 7.85
CA GLU A 91 -5.50 6.51 8.65
C GLU A 91 -6.24 7.85 8.57
N GLN A 92 -6.74 8.24 7.40
CA GLN A 92 -7.55 9.46 7.28
C GLN A 92 -8.81 9.38 8.15
N GLU A 93 -9.43 8.20 8.20
CA GLU A 93 -10.61 7.93 9.04
C GLU A 93 -10.28 8.04 10.54
N ARG A 94 -9.17 7.43 10.99
CA ARG A 94 -8.69 7.55 12.39
C ARG A 94 -8.34 8.99 12.76
N ILE A 95 -7.66 9.73 11.89
CA ILE A 95 -7.34 11.15 12.13
C ILE A 95 -8.64 11.96 12.24
N ALA A 96 -9.65 11.68 11.42
CA ALA A 96 -10.94 12.34 11.49
C ALA A 96 -11.69 12.03 12.80
N GLU A 97 -11.63 10.80 13.30
CA GLU A 97 -12.18 10.43 14.60
C GLU A 97 -11.46 11.12 15.76
N ILE A 98 -10.12 11.15 15.75
CA ILE A 98 -9.33 11.83 16.79
C ILE A 98 -9.64 13.33 16.82
N ARG A 99 -9.71 13.99 15.65
CA ARG A 99 -10.10 15.41 15.56
C ARG A 99 -11.50 15.71 16.13
N LYS A 100 -12.42 14.75 16.06
CA LYS A 100 -13.75 14.91 16.68
C LYS A 100 -13.65 14.83 18.21
N VAL A 101 -12.84 13.92 18.73
CA VAL A 101 -12.61 13.77 20.17
C VAL A 101 -11.92 15.01 20.74
N ASP A 102 -10.87 15.52 20.10
CA ASP A 102 -10.16 16.73 20.55
C ASP A 102 -11.08 17.97 20.61
N ASN A 103 -11.87 18.20 19.55
CA ASN A 103 -12.84 19.31 19.52
C ASN A 103 -13.94 19.17 20.59
N SER A 104 -14.37 17.94 20.91
CA SER A 104 -15.36 17.71 21.97
C SER A 104 -14.81 18.00 23.37
N ALA A 105 -13.53 17.68 23.63
CA ALA A 105 -12.86 17.97 24.89
C ALA A 105 -12.64 19.47 25.11
N GLU A 106 -12.28 20.21 24.05
CA GLU A 106 -12.15 21.68 24.10
C GLU A 106 -13.51 22.37 24.35
N SER A 107 -14.57 21.87 23.71
CA SER A 107 -15.94 22.40 23.89
C SER A 107 -16.47 22.16 25.31
N GLN A 108 -16.16 21.01 25.91
CA GLN A 108 -16.52 20.71 27.31
C GLN A 108 -15.74 21.59 28.30
N THR A 109 -14.45 21.80 28.05
CA THR A 109 -13.61 22.65 28.90
C THR A 109 -14.09 24.12 28.87
N GLN A 110 -14.53 24.62 27.71
CA GLN A 110 -15.12 25.96 27.58
C GLN A 110 -16.52 26.08 28.19
N ALA A 111 -17.35 25.03 28.10
CA ALA A 111 -18.65 24.99 28.77
C ALA A 111 -18.50 25.00 30.30
N ASP A 112 -17.57 24.21 30.84
CA ASP A 112 -17.32 24.14 32.29
C ASP A 112 -16.72 25.44 32.85
N ALA A 113 -15.83 26.08 32.09
CA ALA A 113 -15.27 27.39 32.44
C ALA A 113 -16.34 28.51 32.42
N SER A 114 -17.25 28.47 31.45
CA SER A 114 -18.36 29.44 31.34
C SER A 114 -19.39 29.27 32.47
N MET A 115 -19.63 28.03 32.92
CA MET A 115 -20.50 27.72 34.06
C MET A 115 -19.90 28.19 35.40
N HIS A 116 -18.58 28.03 35.61
CA HIS A 116 -17.92 28.51 36.84
C HIS A 116 -17.80 30.04 36.91
N GLY A 117 -17.66 30.74 35.77
CA GLY A 117 -17.57 32.21 35.74
C GLY A 117 -18.83 32.93 36.22
N GLN A 118 -20.01 32.31 36.09
CA GLN A 118 -21.28 32.91 36.52
C GLN A 118 -21.54 32.76 38.03
N ALA A 119 -20.95 31.75 38.69
CA ALA A 119 -21.18 31.47 40.11
C ALA A 119 -20.50 32.47 41.06
N TYR A 120 -19.43 33.16 40.63
CA TYR A 120 -18.70 34.11 41.47
C TYR A 120 -19.21 35.56 41.39
N THR A 121 -19.96 35.91 40.35
CA THR A 121 -20.49 37.29 40.17
C THR A 121 -21.66 37.59 41.10
N THR A 122 -22.46 36.59 41.49
CA THR A 122 -23.68 36.81 42.28
C THR A 122 -23.43 37.05 43.78
N ARG A 123 -22.23 36.77 44.31
CA ARG A 123 -21.96 36.87 45.75
C ARG A 123 -21.40 38.24 46.20
N ASN A 124 -20.81 39.02 45.29
CA ASN A 124 -20.20 40.32 45.64
C ASN A 124 -21.19 41.51 45.66
N SER A 125 -22.45 41.30 45.29
CA SER A 125 -23.47 42.37 45.30
C SER A 125 -24.18 42.55 46.65
N ILE A 126 -23.92 41.67 47.64
CA ILE A 126 -24.74 41.58 48.87
C ILE A 126 -24.09 42.32 50.08
N THR A 127 -22.85 42.80 49.98
CA THR A 127 -22.14 43.43 51.13
C THR A 127 -22.02 44.96 51.06
N SER A 128 -22.84 45.65 50.25
CA SER A 128 -22.82 47.13 50.16
C SER A 128 -24.07 47.83 50.74
N LEU A 129 -24.78 47.20 51.67
CA LEU A 129 -25.89 47.83 52.41
C LEU A 129 -25.72 47.56 53.91
N ALA A 130 -24.85 48.33 54.55
CA ALA A 130 -24.83 48.59 55.98
C ALA A 130 -24.33 50.02 56.21
#